data_AF-A0AAN8ZU76-F1
#
_entry.id   AF-A0AAN8ZU76-F1
#
_cell.length_a   1.000
_cell.length_b   1.000
_cell.length_c   1.000
_cell.angle_alpha   90.00
_cell.angle_beta   90.00
_cell.angle_gamma   90.00
#
_symmetry.space_group_name_H-M   'P 1'
#
loop_
_entity.id
_entity.type
_entity.pdbx_description
1 polymer ?
#
loop_
_entity_poly.entity_id
_entity_poly.type
_entity_poly.pdbx_seq_one_letter_code
_entity_poly.pdbx_strand_id
1 'polypeptide(L)'
;SAIAISGGSFNWGVINDEEQPWKLKNVDMSVGHGNLVAVVGSVGSGKSSLISAILGELQKNSGRVVVNGNVAYVSQQAWLQNATLRENIIWGEPFDKEKYDRVLEACALKPDLAVLPGGDMTEIGEKVHNQFSKKLIFFYNMQCLLCHCQCPSKVSKSMYSTTLLYWSWGYLLTHNCP
;
A
#
# COMPACT_ATOMS: atom_id res chain seq x y z
N SER A 1 -3.10 -21.00 0.85
CA SER A 1 -2.41 -19.91 0.13
C SER A 1 -2.82 -18.60 0.76
N ALA A 2 -1.90 -17.64 0.85
CA ALA A 2 -2.21 -16.30 1.33
C ALA A 2 -3.03 -15.53 0.30
N ILE A 3 -2.69 -15.68 -0.99
CA ILE A 3 -3.42 -15.09 -2.12
C ILE A 3 -3.60 -16.14 -3.20
N ALA A 4 -4.79 -16.22 -3.79
CA ALA A 4 -5.04 -17.04 -4.97
C ALA A 4 -6.00 -16.33 -5.92
N ILE A 5 -5.64 -16.28 -7.20
CA ILE A 5 -6.47 -15.83 -8.31
C ILE A 5 -6.60 -16.99 -9.29
N SER A 6 -7.83 -17.28 -9.73
CA SER A 6 -8.11 -18.30 -10.75
C SER A 6 -9.08 -17.75 -11.81
N GLY A 7 -8.68 -17.79 -13.08
CA GLY A 7 -9.45 -17.31 -14.22
C GLY A 7 -9.86 -15.83 -14.11
N GLY A 8 -9.03 -15.00 -13.46
CA GLY A 8 -9.37 -13.63 -13.10
C GLY A 8 -9.46 -12.72 -14.33
N SER A 9 -10.57 -11.98 -14.45
CA SER A 9 -10.71 -10.86 -15.40
C SER A 9 -11.23 -9.62 -14.68
N PHE A 10 -10.56 -8.49 -14.86
CA PHE A 10 -10.82 -7.25 -14.10
C PHE A 10 -10.75 -5.99 -14.96
N ASN A 11 -11.52 -4.96 -14.61
CA ASN A 11 -11.49 -3.65 -15.27
C ASN A 11 -11.76 -2.48 -14.31
N TRP A 12 -11.40 -1.28 -14.77
CA TRP A 12 -11.78 -0.01 -14.13
C TRP A 12 -13.14 0.43 -14.70
N GLY A 13 -14.22 0.25 -13.95
CA GLY A 13 -15.55 0.82 -14.27
C GLY A 13 -16.63 -0.13 -14.78
N VAL A 14 -17.85 0.42 -14.89
CA VAL A 14 -19.03 -0.26 -15.46
C VAL A 14 -18.87 -0.33 -16.97
N ILE A 15 -19.17 -1.49 -17.56
CA ILE A 15 -19.13 -1.67 -19.01
C ILE A 15 -20.25 -0.83 -19.61
N ASN A 16 -19.91 0.26 -20.30
CA ASN A 16 -20.79 0.87 -21.29
C ASN A 16 -20.42 0.25 -22.65
N ASP A 17 -21.42 -0.19 -23.41
CA ASP A 17 -21.27 -1.06 -24.58
C ASP A 17 -20.49 -0.47 -25.78
N GLU A 18 -20.03 0.79 -25.69
CA GLU A 18 -19.51 1.53 -26.86
C GLU A 18 -17.97 1.60 -26.93
N GLU A 19 -17.24 1.22 -25.88
CA GLU A 19 -15.78 1.07 -25.92
C GLU A 19 -15.35 -0.22 -25.23
N GLN A 20 -14.31 -0.91 -25.72
CA GLN A 20 -13.72 -2.01 -24.97
C GLN A 20 -12.83 -1.44 -23.86
N PRO A 21 -13.25 -1.43 -22.58
CA PRO A 21 -12.41 -0.89 -21.52
C PRO A 21 -11.17 -1.77 -21.36
N TRP A 22 -10.07 -1.16 -20.93
CA TRP A 22 -8.87 -1.89 -20.52
C TRP A 22 -9.24 -3.01 -19.54
N LYS A 23 -8.70 -4.20 -19.76
CA LYS A 23 -8.99 -5.39 -18.97
C LYS A 23 -7.70 -6.14 -18.64
N LEU A 24 -7.53 -6.45 -17.37
CA LEU A 24 -6.63 -7.52 -16.94
C LEU A 24 -7.35 -8.84 -17.23
N LYS A 25 -6.78 -9.71 -18.07
CA LYS A 25 -7.44 -10.95 -18.52
C LYS A 25 -6.59 -12.17 -18.16
N ASN A 26 -7.26 -13.30 -17.93
CA ASN A 26 -6.64 -14.62 -17.75
C ASN A 26 -5.54 -14.62 -16.68
N VAL A 27 -5.85 -14.08 -15.51
CA VAL A 27 -4.93 -14.06 -14.38
C VAL A 27 -5.12 -15.31 -13.53
N ASP A 28 -4.07 -16.12 -13.46
CA ASP A 28 -3.96 -17.26 -12.57
C ASP A 28 -2.67 -17.12 -11.75
N MET A 29 -2.80 -17.03 -10.43
CA MET A 29 -1.66 -16.95 -9.53
C MET A 29 -2.00 -17.52 -8.16
N SER A 30 -1.01 -18.06 -7.47
CA SER A 30 -1.12 -18.51 -6.09
C SER A 30 0.15 -18.17 -5.33
N VAL A 31 -0.01 -17.51 -4.19
CA VAL A 31 1.09 -17.12 -3.31
C VAL A 31 0.88 -17.81 -1.96
N GLY A 32 1.90 -18.55 -1.52
CA GLY A 32 1.93 -19.18 -0.20
C GLY A 32 2.15 -18.16 0.91
N HIS A 33 1.80 -18.52 2.15
CA HIS A 33 2.12 -17.69 3.31
C HIS A 33 3.63 -17.63 3.52
N GLY A 34 4.15 -16.46 3.91
CA GLY A 34 5.58 -16.25 4.15
C GLY A 34 6.43 -16.10 2.88
N ASN A 35 5.82 -16.14 1.69
CA ASN A 35 6.56 -15.96 0.45
C ASN A 35 6.83 -14.47 0.16
N LEU A 36 8.06 -14.16 -0.25
CA LEU A 36 8.40 -12.87 -0.85
C LEU A 36 8.27 -12.97 -2.38
N VAL A 37 7.33 -12.20 -2.95
CA VAL A 37 7.01 -12.23 -4.39
C VAL A 37 7.15 -10.84 -4.99
N ALA A 38 7.72 -10.76 -6.20
CA ALA A 38 7.84 -9.53 -6.96
C ALA A 38 7.06 -9.64 -8.29
N VAL A 39 6.39 -8.56 -8.69
CA VAL A 39 5.70 -8.43 -9.98
C VAL A 39 6.47 -7.46 -10.87
N VAL A 40 6.98 -7.95 -12.00
CA VAL A 40 7.81 -7.18 -12.94
C VAL A 40 7.18 -7.13 -14.33
N GLY A 41 7.47 -6.07 -15.09
CA GLY A 41 6.92 -5.85 -16.43
C GLY A 41 7.02 -4.40 -16.89
N SER A 42 6.80 -4.15 -18.18
CA SER A 42 6.86 -2.82 -18.80
C SER A 42 5.86 -1.81 -18.23
N VAL A 43 6.10 -0.51 -18.42
CA VAL A 43 5.13 0.53 -18.03
C VAL A 43 3.81 0.29 -18.78
N GLY A 44 2.68 0.39 -18.08
CA GLY A 44 1.36 0.11 -18.65
C GLY A 44 0.97 -1.38 -18.71
N SER A 45 1.82 -2.30 -18.27
CA SER A 45 1.53 -3.75 -18.30
C SER A 45 0.46 -4.24 -17.29
N GLY A 46 -0.14 -3.33 -16.51
CA GLY A 46 -1.19 -3.69 -15.54
C GLY A 46 -0.71 -4.13 -14.16
N LYS A 47 0.54 -3.88 -13.76
CA LYS A 47 1.06 -4.25 -12.42
C LYS A 47 0.27 -3.62 -11.28
N SER A 48 0.08 -2.31 -11.31
CA SER A 48 -0.71 -1.61 -10.28
C SER A 48 -2.16 -2.09 -10.29
N SER A 49 -2.70 -2.39 -11.47
CA SER A 49 -4.04 -2.95 -11.62
C SER A 49 -4.16 -4.36 -11.07
N LEU A 50 -3.12 -5.20 -11.16
CA LEU A 50 -3.08 -6.50 -10.48
C LEU A 50 -3.16 -6.34 -8.96
N ILE A 51 -2.43 -5.36 -8.40
CA ILE A 51 -2.49 -5.06 -6.96
C ILE A 51 -3.89 -4.57 -6.58
N SER A 52 -4.48 -3.64 -7.34
CA SER A 52 -5.86 -3.19 -7.14
C SER A 52 -6.89 -4.33 -7.30
N ALA A 53 -6.63 -5.34 -8.14
CA ALA A 53 -7.47 -6.54 -8.24
C ALA A 53 -7.44 -7.36 -6.96
N ILE A 54 -6.25 -7.53 -6.37
CA ILE A 54 -6.05 -8.26 -5.10
C ILE A 54 -6.73 -7.52 -3.93
N LEU A 55 -6.64 -6.18 -3.92
CA LEU A 55 -7.30 -5.33 -2.93
C LEU A 55 -8.82 -5.23 -3.09
N GLY A 56 -9.37 -5.72 -4.20
CA GLY A 56 -10.79 -5.65 -4.51
C GLY A 56 -11.27 -4.27 -4.98
N GLU A 57 -10.36 -3.40 -5.43
CA GLU A 57 -10.69 -2.08 -5.98
C GLU A 57 -11.17 -2.15 -7.44
N LEU A 58 -10.75 -3.19 -8.18
CA LEU A 58 -11.22 -3.43 -9.53
C LEU A 58 -12.54 -4.18 -9.56
N GLN A 59 -13.36 -3.88 -10.57
CA GLN A 59 -14.54 -4.68 -10.89
C GLN A 59 -14.09 -6.03 -11.43
N LYS A 60 -14.62 -7.11 -10.85
CA LYS A 60 -14.31 -8.48 -11.25
C LYS A 60 -15.37 -8.97 -12.24
N ASN A 61 -14.99 -9.13 -13.51
CA ASN A 61 -15.87 -9.66 -14.55
C ASN A 61 -15.99 -11.19 -14.47
N SER A 62 -14.90 -11.89 -14.14
CA SER A 62 -14.87 -13.36 -14.04
C SER A 62 -13.80 -13.85 -13.08
N GLY A 63 -13.89 -15.13 -12.73
CA GLY A 63 -12.91 -15.81 -11.90
C GLY A 63 -13.12 -15.63 -10.40
N ARG A 64 -12.13 -16.11 -9.63
CA ARG A 64 -12.14 -16.09 -8.16
C ARG A 64 -10.84 -15.50 -7.65
N VAL A 65 -10.97 -14.58 -6.70
CA VAL A 65 -9.89 -14.01 -5.90
C VAL A 65 -10.12 -14.43 -4.45
N VAL A 66 -9.07 -14.93 -3.80
CA VAL A 66 -9.06 -15.29 -2.38
C VAL A 66 -7.85 -14.61 -1.77
N VAL A 67 -8.08 -13.86 -0.69
CA VAL A 67 -7.03 -13.25 0.14
C VAL A 67 -7.31 -13.68 1.57
N ASN A 68 -6.33 -14.34 2.19
CA ASN A 68 -6.44 -14.90 3.54
C ASN A 68 -5.50 -14.13 4.48
N GLY A 69 -6.08 -13.49 5.49
CA GLY A 69 -5.35 -12.71 6.50
C GLY A 69 -5.47 -11.19 6.28
N ASN A 70 -4.67 -10.44 7.04
CA ASN A 70 -4.63 -8.99 6.94
C ASN A 70 -3.78 -8.55 5.74
N VAL A 71 -4.19 -7.46 5.10
CA VAL A 71 -3.47 -6.87 3.97
C VAL A 71 -3.00 -5.48 4.36
N ALA A 72 -1.76 -5.18 4.04
CA ALA A 72 -1.25 -3.83 4.05
C ALA A 72 -0.83 -3.42 2.65
N TYR A 73 -1.08 -2.16 2.31
CA TYR A 73 -0.87 -1.63 0.97
C TYR A 73 -0.12 -0.31 1.02
N VAL A 74 0.90 -0.18 0.18
CA VAL A 74 1.66 1.05 -0.01
C VAL A 74 1.37 1.55 -1.43
N SER A 75 0.72 2.71 -1.54
CA SER A 75 0.45 3.33 -2.84
C SER A 75 1.70 3.91 -3.46
N GLN A 76 1.70 4.04 -4.79
CA GLN A 76 2.80 4.68 -5.53
C GLN A 76 2.99 6.16 -5.12
N GLN A 77 1.89 6.85 -4.81
CA GLN A 77 1.91 8.21 -4.27
C GLN A 77 1.57 8.14 -2.79
N ALA A 78 2.46 8.64 -1.94
CA ALA A 78 2.21 8.71 -0.50
C ALA A 78 1.13 9.76 -0.20
N TRP A 79 0.26 9.44 0.75
CA TRP A 79 -0.71 10.36 1.31
C TRP A 79 -0.49 10.45 2.82
N LEU A 80 -0.35 11.67 3.33
CA LEU A 80 -0.13 11.95 4.76
C LEU A 80 -1.23 12.88 5.26
N GLN A 81 -1.64 12.67 6.50
CA GLN A 81 -2.58 13.53 7.20
C GLN A 81 -1.88 14.85 7.59
N ASN A 82 -2.68 15.91 7.67
CA ASN A 82 -2.26 17.19 8.23
C ASN A 82 -2.12 17.08 9.76
N ALA A 83 -1.01 16.48 10.18
CA ALA A 83 -0.71 16.10 11.55
C ALA A 83 0.81 16.03 11.73
N THR A 84 1.29 15.78 12.94
CA THR A 84 2.73 15.56 13.17
C THR A 84 3.22 14.31 12.45
N LEU A 85 4.51 14.23 12.18
CA LEU A 85 5.11 13.04 11.56
C LEU A 85 4.91 11.80 12.44
N ARG A 86 5.03 11.96 13.77
CA ARG A 86 4.75 10.91 14.75
C ARG A 86 3.32 10.41 14.66
N GLU A 87 2.33 11.29 14.57
CA GLU A 87 0.91 10.89 14.44
C GLU A 87 0.64 10.15 13.13
N ASN A 88 1.29 10.55 12.04
CA ASN A 88 1.24 9.83 10.78
C ASN A 88 1.90 8.44 10.86
N ILE A 89 2.90 8.25 11.72
CA ILE A 89 3.54 6.93 11.94
C ILE A 89 2.68 6.03 12.84
N ILE A 90 2.13 6.59 13.93
CA ILE A 90 1.34 5.86 14.91
C ILE A 90 -0.07 5.52 14.37
N TRP A 91 -0.63 6.42 13.57
CA TRP A 91 -1.93 6.27 12.91
C TRP A 91 -3.09 5.93 13.86
N GLY A 92 -3.17 6.64 14.98
CA GLY A 92 -4.27 6.51 15.95
C GLY A 92 -4.11 5.37 16.98
N GLU A 93 -3.05 4.58 16.89
CA GLU A 93 -2.69 3.62 17.94
C GLU A 93 -2.11 4.33 19.19
N PRO A 94 -2.07 3.67 20.36
CA PRO A 94 -1.34 4.20 21.51
C PRO A 94 0.16 4.32 21.22
N PHE A 95 0.78 5.39 21.71
CA PHE A 95 2.23 5.56 21.58
C PHE A 95 2.99 4.54 22.45
N ASP A 96 3.70 3.64 21.78
CA ASP A 96 4.65 2.70 22.39
C ASP A 96 6.05 3.08 21.91
N LYS A 97 6.87 3.57 22.83
CA LYS A 97 8.21 4.08 22.52
C LYS A 97 9.14 3.01 22.00
N GLU A 98 9.16 1.82 22.59
CA GLU A 98 10.09 0.74 22.18
C GLU A 98 9.75 0.25 20.78
N LYS A 99 8.45 0.10 20.52
CA LYS A 99 7.93 -0.27 19.22
C LYS A 99 8.23 0.82 18.19
N TYR A 100 7.96 2.08 18.51
CA TYR A 100 8.25 3.22 17.64
C TYR A 100 9.73 3.32 17.28
N ASP A 101 10.63 3.24 18.27
CA ASP A 101 12.07 3.33 18.07
C ASP A 101 12.61 2.17 17.21
N ARG A 102 12.07 0.95 17.39
CA ARG A 102 12.41 -0.21 16.54
C ARG A 102 12.04 0.03 15.09
N VAL A 103 10.88 0.63 14.83
CA VAL A 103 10.45 0.88 13.46
C VAL A 103 11.26 2.04 12.85
N LEU A 104 11.59 3.09 13.62
CA LEU A 104 12.50 4.15 13.16
C LEU A 104 13.88 3.62 12.77
N GLU A 105 14.39 2.66 13.53
CA GLU A 105 15.65 1.98 13.22
C GLU A 105 15.54 1.11 11.96
N ALA A 106 14.52 0.25 11.88
CA ALA A 106 14.32 -0.65 10.74
C ALA A 106 14.10 0.10 9.41
N CYS A 107 13.48 1.27 9.45
CA CYS A 107 13.29 2.13 8.29
C CYS A 107 14.43 3.14 8.07
N ALA A 108 15.48 3.11 8.91
CA ALA A 108 16.59 4.05 8.88
C ALA A 108 16.15 5.54 8.85
N LEU A 109 15.09 5.87 9.58
CA LEU A 109 14.45 7.18 9.51
C LEU A 109 15.10 8.22 10.45
N LYS A 110 15.89 7.77 11.44
CA LYS A 110 16.54 8.65 12.43
C LYS A 110 17.36 9.81 11.82
N PRO A 111 18.17 9.62 10.75
CA PRO A 111 18.90 10.73 10.13
C PRO A 111 17.96 11.74 9.45
N ASP A 112 16.88 11.26 8.84
CA ASP A 112 15.89 12.12 8.19
C ASP A 112 15.07 12.92 9.23
N LEU A 113 14.85 12.38 10.44
CA LEU A 113 14.24 13.13 11.54
C LEU A 113 15.18 14.21 12.11
N ALA A 114 16.49 13.94 12.16
CA ALA A 114 17.47 14.85 12.77
C ALA A 114 17.63 16.18 12.01
N VAL A 115 17.30 16.21 10.72
CA VAL A 115 17.33 17.43 9.90
C VAL A 115 16.05 18.26 10.04
N LEU A 116 15.02 17.74 10.70
CA LEU A 116 13.74 18.44 10.86
C LEU A 116 13.78 19.39 12.05
N PRO A 117 13.29 20.63 11.92
CA PRO A 117 13.28 21.61 13.01
C PRO A 117 12.59 21.10 14.28
N GLY A 118 11.55 20.27 14.13
CA GLY A 118 10.79 19.66 15.23
C GLY A 118 11.00 18.15 15.37
N GLY A 119 11.98 17.56 14.68
CA GLY A 119 12.12 16.11 14.63
C GLY A 119 10.84 15.43 14.15
N ASP A 120 10.40 14.41 14.88
CA ASP A 120 9.15 13.69 14.62
C ASP A 120 7.88 14.44 15.05
N MET A 121 8.01 15.53 15.80
CA MET A 121 6.91 16.44 16.13
C MET A 121 6.69 17.50 15.05
N THR A 122 7.48 17.49 13.98
CA THR A 122 7.29 18.41 12.84
C THR A 122 5.93 18.18 12.20
N GLU A 123 5.16 19.25 12.03
CA GLU A 123 3.86 19.21 11.37
C GLU A 123 4.02 18.97 9.86
N ILE A 124 3.29 17.99 9.35
CA ILE A 124 3.18 17.71 7.93
C ILE A 124 1.97 18.47 7.40
N GLY A 125 2.22 19.48 6.56
CA GLY A 125 1.17 20.23 5.85
C GLY A 125 1.37 20.18 4.33
N GLU A 126 0.45 20.82 3.58
CA GLU A 126 0.45 20.83 2.11
C GLU A 126 1.78 21.28 1.48
N LYS A 127 2.48 22.23 2.11
CA LYS A 127 3.76 22.76 1.62
C LYS A 127 4.93 21.80 1.84
N VAL A 128 4.81 20.90 2.82
CA VAL A 128 5.87 19.96 3.24
C VAL A 128 5.76 18.65 2.45
N HIS A 129 4.61 18.36 1.83
CA HIS A 129 4.38 17.14 1.03
C HIS A 129 5.47 16.88 -0.03
N ASN A 130 6.01 17.94 -0.63
CA ASN A 130 6.87 17.84 -1.81
C ASN A 130 8.36 17.62 -1.52
N GLN A 131 8.86 17.96 -0.32
CA GLN A 131 10.26 17.70 0.07
C GLN A 131 10.49 16.28 0.58
N PHE A 132 9.41 15.59 0.92
CA PHE A 132 9.40 14.33 1.65
C PHE A 132 9.03 13.14 0.73
N SER A 133 8.37 13.40 -0.38
CA SER A 133 7.76 12.45 -1.32
C SER A 133 8.68 11.38 -1.93
N LYS A 134 10.02 11.55 -1.93
CA LYS A 134 10.93 10.53 -2.51
C LYS A 134 11.43 9.47 -1.52
N LYS A 135 11.46 9.76 -0.21
CA LYS A 135 11.78 8.77 0.84
C LYS A 135 10.54 8.32 1.63
N LEU A 136 9.47 9.11 1.60
CA LEU A 136 8.26 8.86 2.40
C LEU A 136 7.29 7.81 1.83
N ILE A 137 7.59 7.21 0.70
CA ILE A 137 6.93 5.97 0.25
C ILE A 137 7.11 4.84 1.29
N PHE A 138 8.06 4.96 2.22
CA PHE A 138 8.27 4.01 3.33
C PHE A 138 7.35 4.18 4.54
N PHE A 139 6.48 5.19 4.59
CA PHE A 139 5.61 5.46 5.76
C PHE A 139 4.64 4.31 6.04
N TYR A 140 4.24 3.57 5.00
CA TYR A 140 3.37 2.42 5.16
C TYR A 140 4.09 1.12 5.58
N ASN A 141 5.41 1.00 5.41
CA ASN A 141 6.15 -0.11 5.99
C ASN A 141 6.09 -0.04 7.53
N MET A 142 6.04 1.17 8.09
CA MET A 142 5.88 1.36 9.53
C MET A 142 4.57 0.79 10.04
N GLN A 143 3.46 1.00 9.33
CA GLN A 143 2.17 0.51 9.77
C GLN A 143 2.11 -1.03 9.77
N CYS A 144 2.80 -1.68 8.82
CA CYS A 144 2.93 -3.14 8.79
C CYS A 144 3.79 -3.69 9.95
N LEU A 145 4.86 -2.98 10.30
CA LEU A 145 5.78 -3.36 11.38
C LEU A 145 5.20 -3.05 12.77
N LEU A 146 4.40 -1.99 12.88
CA LEU A 146 3.72 -1.60 14.10
C LEU A 146 2.48 -2.49 14.34
N CYS A 147 1.66 -2.76 13.34
CA CYS A 147 0.53 -3.67 13.54
C CYS A 147 1.01 -5.13 13.55
N HIS A 148 1.19 -5.72 14.74
CA HIS A 148 0.84 -7.13 14.93
C HIS A 148 -0.67 -7.29 14.65
N CYS A 149 -1.03 -7.32 13.38
CA CYS A 149 -2.28 -7.85 12.84
C CYS A 149 -3.58 -7.47 13.57
N GLN A 150 -3.81 -6.18 13.84
CA GLN A 150 -5.15 -5.64 14.05
C GLN A 150 -5.31 -4.36 13.24
N CYS A 151 -5.50 -4.51 11.92
CA CYS A 151 -6.14 -3.46 11.16
C CYS A 151 -7.66 -3.75 11.24
N PRO A 152 -8.47 -2.97 11.97
CA PRO A 152 -9.92 -3.10 11.86
C PRO A 152 -10.29 -2.91 10.39
N SER A 153 -11.29 -3.67 9.95
CA SER A 153 -11.79 -3.88 8.58
C SER A 153 -12.32 -2.62 7.86
N LYS A 154 -11.62 -1.51 7.98
CA LYS A 154 -11.91 -0.22 7.35
C LYS A 154 -10.62 0.28 6.70
N VAL A 155 -10.22 -0.36 5.61
CA VAL A 155 -9.63 0.42 4.53
C VAL A 155 -10.71 1.43 4.16
N SER A 156 -10.51 2.69 4.56
CA SER A 156 -11.43 3.77 4.27
C SER A 156 -11.65 3.82 2.76
N LYS A 157 -12.88 3.50 2.34
CA LYS A 157 -13.33 3.50 0.95
C LYS A 157 -13.40 4.94 0.45
N SER A 158 -12.27 5.55 0.16
CA SER A 158 -12.23 6.79 -0.62
C SER A 158 -10.83 7.00 -1.18
N MET A 159 -10.60 6.55 -2.41
CA MET A 159 -9.49 7.11 -3.20
C MET A 159 -9.74 6.94 -4.70
N TYR A 160 -10.27 8.00 -5.32
CA TYR A 160 -10.08 8.28 -6.73
C TYR A 160 -8.90 9.25 -6.83
N SER A 161 -7.85 8.88 -7.57
CA SER A 161 -7.23 9.76 -8.59
C SER A 161 -6.05 9.04 -9.24
N THR A 162 -6.31 8.58 -10.46
CA THR A 162 -5.30 8.18 -11.44
C THR A 162 -4.54 9.42 -11.90
N THR A 163 -3.20 9.43 -11.91
CA THR A 163 -2.35 9.98 -12.99
C THR A 163 -0.86 9.77 -12.70
N LEU A 164 -0.24 8.99 -13.60
CA LEU A 164 1.13 9.06 -14.14
C LEU A 164 2.18 9.91 -13.40
N LEU A 165 3.20 9.24 -12.82
CA LEU A 165 4.60 9.23 -13.28
C LEU A 165 5.57 8.83 -12.16
N TYR A 166 6.59 8.07 -12.58
CA TYR A 166 7.84 7.70 -11.89
C TYR A 166 7.81 6.71 -10.70
N TRP A 167 8.47 5.58 -10.97
CA TRP A 167 9.20 4.65 -10.10
C TRP A 167 8.81 4.54 -8.62
N SER A 168 8.19 3.43 -8.24
CA SER A 168 8.60 2.67 -7.05
C SER A 168 8.05 1.25 -7.07
N TRP A 169 8.88 0.33 -6.58
CA TRP A 169 8.59 -1.09 -6.43
C TRP A 169 7.47 -1.28 -5.39
N GLY A 170 6.37 -1.91 -5.80
CA GLY A 170 5.33 -2.36 -4.86
C GLY A 170 5.69 -3.74 -4.32
N TYR A 171 5.95 -3.84 -3.02
CA TYR A 171 6.04 -5.12 -2.32
C TYR A 171 4.69 -5.44 -1.68
N LEU A 172 4.22 -6.68 -1.84
CA LEU A 172 3.04 -7.19 -1.15
C LEU A 172 3.54 -8.20 -0.11
N LEU A 173 3.57 -7.80 1.17
CA LEU A 173 3.99 -8.67 2.26
C LEU A 173 2.77 -9.34 2.89
N THR A 174 2.65 -10.66 2.75
CA THR A 174 1.67 -11.46 3.50
C THR A 174 2.39 -12.12 4.67
N HIS A 175 2.28 -11.53 5.87
CA HIS A 175 2.79 -12.15 7.09
C HIS A 175 1.77 -13.10 7.71
N ASN A 176 2.25 -14.24 8.22
CA ASN A 176 1.50 -15.10 9.12
C ASN A 176 1.50 -14.47 10.51
N CYS A 177 0.31 -14.33 11.10
CA CYS A 177 0.19 -14.18 12.54
C CYS A 177 -0.14 -15.59 13.11
N PRO A 178 0.54 -16.05 14.18
CA PRO A 178 0.17 -17.26 14.90
C PRO A 178 -1.21 -17.14 15.57
#